data_AF-A0A378C4B9-F1
#
_entry.id   AF-A0A378C4B9-F1
#
_cell.length_a   1.000
_cell.length_b   1.000
_cell.length_c   1.000
_cell.angle_alpha   90.00
_cell.angle_beta   90.00
_cell.angle_gamma   90.00
#
_symmetry.space_group_name_H-M   'P 1'
#
loop_
_entity.id
_entity.type
_entity.pdbx_description
1 polymer ?
#
loop_
_entity_poly.entity_id
_entity_poly.type
_entity_poly.pdbx_seq_one_letter_code
_entity_poly.pdbx_strand_id
1 'polypeptide(L)'
;MGVDTIIVFDTHWLVNSAYHINCADHFQGVYTSNELPHFIRDMTYDYDGNPELGQLIADEAVKLGVRAKAHNIPSLKLEYGTLVPMRYMNSDKHFKVVSISCFLYRSRLCR
;
A
#
# COMPACT_ATOMS: atom_id res chain seq x y z
N MET A 1 16.28 -12.02 -11.88
CA MET A 1 16.47 -10.81 -11.04
C MET A 1 15.88 -11.12 -9.69
N GLY A 2 16.63 -10.97 -8.60
CA GLY A 2 16.21 -11.34 -7.23
C GLY A 2 15.33 -10.30 -6.56
N VAL A 3 14.22 -9.93 -7.19
CA VAL A 3 13.22 -9.02 -6.61
C VAL A 3 12.33 -9.82 -5.66
N ASP A 4 12.04 -9.28 -4.48
CA ASP A 4 11.20 -9.95 -3.46
C ASP A 4 9.94 -9.17 -3.06
N THR A 5 9.83 -7.89 -3.43
CA THR A 5 8.74 -7.00 -2.99
C THR A 5 8.23 -6.14 -4.14
N ILE A 6 6.90 -6.03 -4.26
CA ILE A 6 6.23 -5.07 -5.14
C ILE A 6 5.75 -3.88 -4.31
N ILE A 7 6.12 -2.68 -4.75
CA ILE A 7 5.65 -1.42 -4.17
C ILE A 7 4.58 -0.84 -5.08
N VAL A 8 3.40 -0.57 -4.54
CA VAL A 8 2.29 0.03 -5.28
C VAL A 8 2.00 1.43 -4.73
N PHE A 9 2.00 2.43 -5.61
CA PHE A 9 1.42 3.74 -5.31
C PHE A 9 -0.07 3.69 -5.60
N ASP A 10 -0.88 3.63 -4.54
CA ASP A 10 -2.30 3.34 -4.62
C ASP A 10 -3.13 4.63 -4.68
N THR A 11 -3.65 4.93 -5.87
CA THR A 11 -4.52 6.08 -6.11
C THR A 11 -5.91 5.96 -5.48
N HIS A 12 -6.30 4.78 -5.01
CA HIS A 12 -7.56 4.58 -4.30
C HIS A 12 -7.43 4.75 -2.80
N TRP A 13 -6.20 4.72 -2.27
CA TRP A 13 -5.93 5.07 -0.89
C TRP A 13 -5.62 6.57 -0.75
N LEU A 14 -6.68 7.38 -0.71
CA LEU A 14 -6.60 8.85 -0.64
C LEU A 14 -6.41 9.33 0.81
N VAL A 15 -5.41 10.18 1.05
CA VAL A 15 -5.07 10.67 2.39
C VAL A 15 -4.75 12.18 2.39
N ASN A 16 -4.90 12.80 3.57
CA ASN A 16 -4.87 14.27 3.71
C ASN A 16 -3.78 14.81 4.65
N SER A 17 -2.95 13.98 5.29
CA SER A 17 -2.04 14.45 6.36
C SER A 17 -0.58 13.98 6.29
N ALA A 18 -0.21 13.15 5.31
CA ALA A 18 1.13 12.74 4.91
C ALA A 18 1.00 11.69 3.80
N TYR A 19 2.09 11.27 3.16
CA TYR A 19 2.16 9.94 2.58
C TYR A 19 2.09 8.89 3.70
N HIS A 20 1.23 7.90 3.53
CA HIS A 20 1.13 6.76 4.42
C HIS A 20 1.59 5.51 3.67
N ILE A 21 2.41 4.70 4.33
CA ILE A 21 2.97 3.47 3.77
C ILE A 21 2.38 2.32 4.58
N ASN A 22 1.53 1.52 3.96
CA ASN A 22 0.99 0.31 4.56
C ASN A 22 1.97 -0.84 4.32
N CYS A 23 2.62 -1.25 5.38
CA CYS A 23 3.66 -2.27 5.40
C CYS A 23 3.45 -3.23 6.56
N ALA A 24 2.19 -3.64 6.79
CA ALA A 24 1.88 -4.65 7.78
C ALA A 24 2.63 -5.96 7.50
N ASP A 25 2.81 -6.81 8.52
CA ASP A 25 3.50 -8.10 8.36
C ASP A 25 2.78 -8.99 7.33
N HIS A 26 1.45 -8.95 7.32
CA HIS A 26 0.63 -9.79 6.47
C HIS A 26 -0.75 -9.15 6.20
N PHE A 27 -1.24 -9.29 4.97
CA PHE A 27 -2.50 -8.77 4.49
C PHE A 27 -3.45 -9.89 4.11
N GLN A 28 -4.48 -10.11 4.90
CA GLN A 28 -5.55 -11.06 4.57
C GLN A 28 -6.94 -10.47 4.80
N GLY A 29 -7.89 -10.90 3.99
CA GLY A 29 -9.30 -10.54 4.13
C GLY A 29 -10.14 -10.83 2.88
N VAL A 30 -11.34 -10.27 2.91
CA VAL A 30 -12.28 -10.24 1.77
C VAL A 30 -12.58 -8.78 1.46
N TYR A 31 -12.49 -8.41 0.19
CA TYR A 31 -12.69 -7.04 -0.26
C TYR A 31 -13.84 -6.94 -1.27
N THR A 32 -14.65 -5.90 -1.10
CA THR A 32 -15.63 -5.46 -2.09
C THR A 32 -15.36 -3.98 -2.36
N SER A 33 -15.25 -3.60 -3.63
CA SER A 33 -14.99 -2.21 -4.01
C SER A 33 -16.18 -1.34 -3.67
N ASN A 34 -15.91 -0.23 -2.99
CA ASN A 34 -16.92 0.80 -2.74
C ASN A 34 -17.33 1.54 -4.03
N GLU A 35 -16.45 1.56 -5.05
CA GLU A 35 -16.68 2.28 -6.30
C GLU A 35 -17.35 1.41 -7.36
N LEU A 36 -16.90 0.14 -7.48
CA LEU A 36 -17.33 -0.80 -8.51
C LEU A 36 -17.75 -2.17 -7.92
N PRO A 37 -18.72 -2.23 -6.98
CA PRO A 37 -19.08 -3.46 -6.28
C PRO A 37 -19.65 -4.56 -7.19
N HIS A 38 -20.16 -4.20 -8.37
CA HIS A 38 -20.66 -5.17 -9.35
C HIS A 38 -19.54 -5.85 -10.15
N PHE A 39 -18.34 -5.27 -10.17
CA PHE A 39 -17.15 -5.84 -10.81
C PHE A 39 -16.20 -6.50 -9.81
N ILE A 40 -15.97 -5.85 -8.66
CA ILE A 40 -15.06 -6.33 -7.61
C ILE A 40 -15.86 -6.52 -6.32
N ARG A 41 -16.31 -7.76 -6.09
CA ARG A 41 -17.01 -8.18 -4.86
C ARG A 41 -16.46 -9.48 -4.34
N ASP A 42 -16.52 -9.64 -3.03
CA ASP A 42 -16.18 -10.88 -2.32
C ASP A 42 -14.78 -11.40 -2.69
N MET A 43 -13.86 -10.47 -3.03
CA MET A 43 -12.52 -10.81 -3.48
C MET A 43 -11.66 -11.17 -2.28
N THR A 44 -11.37 -12.46 -2.14
CA THR A 44 -10.43 -12.94 -1.12
C THR A 44 -9.00 -12.58 -1.50
N TYR A 45 -8.21 -12.21 -0.50
CA TYR A 45 -6.79 -11.92 -0.67
C TYR A 45 -6.00 -12.32 0.58
N ASP A 46 -4.73 -12.62 0.36
CA ASP A 46 -3.80 -13.12 1.35
C ASP A 46 -2.39 -12.94 0.72
N TYR A 47 -1.64 -11.97 1.24
CA TYR A 47 -0.30 -11.58 0.76
C TYR A 47 0.58 -11.21 1.96
N ASP A 48 1.86 -11.56 1.89
CA ASP A 48 2.85 -11.08 2.85
C ASP A 48 3.19 -9.61 2.60
N GLY A 49 3.41 -8.86 3.67
CA GLY A 49 3.92 -7.50 3.58
C GLY A 49 5.41 -7.40 3.92
N ASN A 50 5.93 -6.18 3.90
CA ASN A 50 7.35 -5.92 4.19
C ASN A 50 7.52 -4.70 5.13
N PRO A 51 7.40 -4.90 6.46
CA PRO A 51 7.53 -3.82 7.44
C PRO A 51 8.88 -3.13 7.42
N GLU A 52 9.96 -3.89 7.25
CA GLU A 52 11.33 -3.37 7.21
C GLU A 52 11.49 -2.40 6.04
N LEU A 53 11.12 -2.83 4.83
CA LEU A 53 11.19 -1.97 3.65
C LEU A 53 10.27 -0.74 3.78
N GLY A 54 9.06 -0.91 4.29
CA GLY A 54 8.13 0.20 4.49
C GLY A 54 8.65 1.26 5.44
N GLN A 55 9.31 0.85 6.53
CA GLN A 55 9.96 1.77 7.46
C GLN A 55 11.14 2.50 6.80
N LEU A 56 11.98 1.79 6.05
CA LEU A 56 13.11 2.40 5.31
C LEU A 56 12.64 3.46 4.29
N ILE A 57 11.55 3.19 3.57
CA ILE A 57 10.94 4.16 2.64
C ILE A 57 10.47 5.41 3.40
N ALA A 58 9.79 5.23 4.53
CA ALA A 58 9.30 6.35 5.34
C ALA A 58 10.45 7.21 5.86
N ASP A 59 11.48 6.58 6.41
CA ASP A 59 12.65 7.25 6.98
C ASP A 59 13.39 8.07 5.91
N GLU A 60 13.59 7.48 4.73
CA GLU A 60 14.27 8.17 3.63
C GLU A 60 13.43 9.33 3.07
N ALA A 61 12.12 9.14 2.91
CA ALA A 61 11.22 10.21 2.50
C ALA A 61 11.25 11.39 3.50
N VAL A 62 11.26 11.10 4.80
CA VAL A 62 11.35 12.13 5.85
C VAL A 62 12.68 12.88 5.78
N LYS A 63 13.82 12.20 5.55
CA LYS A 63 15.12 12.88 5.37
C LYS A 63 15.12 13.85 4.18
N LEU A 64 14.38 13.52 3.12
CA LEU A 64 14.22 14.37 1.93
C LEU A 64 13.17 15.48 2.11
N GLY A 65 12.62 15.66 3.32
CA GLY A 65 11.61 16.68 3.62
C GLY A 65 10.18 16.30 3.21
N VAL A 66 9.95 15.06 2.78
CA VAL A 66 8.62 14.56 2.46
C VAL A 66 7.94 14.08 3.74
N ARG A 67 6.71 14.54 3.97
CA ARG A 67 5.88 14.05 5.08
C ARG A 67 5.44 12.63 4.77
N ALA A 68 6.04 11.64 5.44
CA ALA A 68 5.72 10.22 5.28
C ALA A 68 5.59 9.52 6.64
N LYS A 69 4.79 8.46 6.71
CA LYS A 69 4.67 7.57 7.88
C LYS A 69 4.37 6.14 7.47
N ALA A 70 5.18 5.20 7.95
CA ALA A 70 4.94 3.77 7.83
C ALA A 70 3.94 3.27 8.89
N HIS A 71 3.16 2.25 8.53
CA HIS A 71 2.17 1.63 9.37
C HIS A 71 2.27 0.10 9.28
N ASN A 72 2.42 -0.54 10.44
CA ASN A 72 2.17 -1.96 10.62
C ASN A 72 0.96 -2.11 11.57
N ILE A 73 -0.24 -2.05 10.99
CA ILE A 73 -1.50 -2.07 11.73
C ILE A 73 -2.38 -3.18 11.12
N PRO A 74 -2.66 -4.28 11.85
CA PRO A 74 -3.39 -5.43 11.28
C PRO A 74 -4.80 -5.13 10.74
N SER A 75 -5.45 -4.09 11.27
CA SER A 75 -6.77 -3.64 10.82
C SER A 75 -6.73 -2.73 9.59
N LEU A 76 -5.55 -2.19 9.21
CA LEU A 76 -5.39 -1.36 8.01
C LEU A 76 -5.23 -2.26 6.77
N LYS A 77 -6.32 -2.43 6.03
CA LYS A 77 -6.38 -3.29 4.84
C LYS A 77 -5.91 -2.58 3.57
N LEU A 78 -5.81 -3.33 2.48
CA LEU A 78 -5.43 -2.83 1.15
C LEU A 78 -6.66 -2.37 0.37
N GLU A 79 -6.49 -1.35 -0.47
CA GLU A 79 -7.50 -0.91 -1.42
C GLU A 79 -7.36 -1.65 -2.76
N TYR A 80 -8.39 -1.55 -3.59
CA TYR A 80 -8.41 -2.28 -4.87
C TYR A 80 -7.32 -1.84 -5.85
N GLY A 81 -6.80 -0.61 -5.71
CA GLY A 81 -5.66 -0.14 -6.49
C GLY A 81 -4.42 -1.00 -6.29
N THR A 82 -4.20 -1.52 -5.08
CA THR A 82 -3.16 -2.50 -4.78
C THR A 82 -3.62 -3.93 -5.08
N LEU A 83 -4.84 -4.30 -4.71
CA LEU A 83 -5.29 -5.69 -4.80
C LEU A 83 -5.45 -6.20 -6.25
N VAL A 84 -5.89 -5.36 -7.18
CA VAL A 84 -6.09 -5.75 -8.58
C VAL A 84 -4.76 -6.14 -9.26
N PRO A 85 -3.69 -5.32 -9.19
CA PRO A 85 -2.37 -5.74 -9.65
C PRO A 85 -1.90 -7.04 -9.00
N MET A 86 -2.08 -7.20 -7.68
CA MET A 86 -1.64 -8.43 -7.00
C MET A 86 -2.39 -9.66 -7.51
N ARG A 87 -3.69 -9.54 -7.77
CA ARG A 87 -4.52 -10.62 -8.29
C ARG A 87 -4.04 -11.14 -9.65
N TYR A 88 -3.55 -10.27 -10.52
CA TYR A 88 -3.17 -10.63 -11.90
C TYR A 88 -1.66 -10.83 -12.09
N MET A 89 -0.82 -10.19 -11.27
CA MET A 89 0.64 -10.18 -11.43
C MET A 89 1.40 -10.90 -10.31
N ASN A 90 0.76 -11.17 -9.18
CA ASN A 90 1.35 -11.83 -8.01
C ASN A 90 0.42 -12.96 -7.50
N SER A 91 -0.21 -13.68 -8.43
CA SER A 91 -1.20 -14.72 -8.09
C SER A 91 -0.61 -15.93 -7.39
N ASP A 92 0.69 -16.20 -7.60
CA ASP A 92 1.48 -17.21 -6.90
C ASP A 92 1.98 -16.73 -5.52
N LYS A 93 1.71 -15.47 -5.18
CA LYS A 93 2.06 -14.81 -3.91
C LYS A 93 3.55 -14.85 -3.60
N HIS A 94 4.39 -14.91 -4.63
CA HIS A 94 5.83 -14.95 -4.45
C HIS A 94 6.39 -13.65 -3.86
N PHE A 95 5.80 -12.52 -4.26
CA PHE A 95 6.29 -11.20 -3.86
C PHE A 95 5.54 -10.68 -2.64
N LYS A 96 6.29 -10.04 -1.72
CA LYS A 96 5.72 -9.22 -0.65
C LYS A 96 5.12 -7.94 -1.21
N VAL A 97 4.26 -7.29 -0.43
CA VAL A 97 3.52 -6.10 -0.86
C VAL A 97 3.76 -4.94 0.09
N VAL A 98 4.04 -3.76 -0.47
CA VAL A 98 3.99 -2.47 0.23
C VAL A 98 3.09 -1.53 -0.55
N SER A 99 2.09 -0.94 0.10
CA SER A 99 1.17 0.01 -0.52
C SER A 99 1.45 1.42 0.00
N ILE A 100 1.55 2.40 -0.89
CA ILE A 100 1.80 3.81 -0.58
C ILE A 100 0.58 4.61 -0.99
N SER A 101 -0.01 5.33 -0.05
CA SER A 101 -1.20 6.15 -0.26
C SER A 101 -0.97 7.29 -1.26
N CYS A 102 -2.03 7.76 -1.91
CA CYS A 102 -2.02 9.00 -2.67
C CYS A 102 -2.32 10.21 -1.75
N PHE A 103 -1.31 11.03 -1.49
CA PHE A 103 -1.43 12.24 -0.68
C PHE A 103 -1.99 13.41 -1.51
N LEU A 104 -3.20 13.88 -1.16
CA LEU A 104 -3.96 14.84 -1.97
C LEU A 104 -3.58 16.32 -1.75
N TYR A 105 -2.80 16.63 -0.72
CA TYR A 105 -2.43 18.01 -0.44
C TYR A 105 -1.07 18.34 -1.06
N ARG A 106 -1.01 19.47 -1.77
CA ARG A 106 0.27 20.05 -2.20
C ARG A 106 1.09 20.35 -0.95
N SER A 107 2.17 19.63 -0.73
CA SER A 107 3.16 20.01 0.28
C SER A 107 3.66 21.42 -0.03
N ARG A 108 3.07 22.44 0.61
CA ARG A 108 3.76 23.71 0.80
C ARG A 108 4.94 23.37 1.74
N LEU A 109 6.10 23.06 1.16
CA LEU A 109 7.47 23.25 1.64
C LEU A 109 8.39 22.15 1.07
N CYS A 110 9.20 22.49 0.07
CA CYS A 110 10.62 22.67 0.34
C CYS A 110 10.82 24.19 0.49
N ARG A 111 11.07 24.66 1.71
CA ARG A 111 11.84 25.87 1.99
C ARG A 111 12.90 25.46 3.00
#